data_AF-A0A6C1E891-F1
#
_entry.id   AF-A0A6C1E891-F1
#
_cell.length_a   1.000
_cell.length_b   1.000
_cell.length_c   1.000
_cell.angle_alpha   90.00
_cell.angle_beta   90.00
_cell.angle_gamma   90.00
#
_symmetry.space_group_name_H-M   'P 1'
#
loop_
_entity.id
_entity.type
_entity.pdbx_description
1 polymer ?
#
loop_
_entity_poly.entity_id
_entity_poly.type
_entity_poly.pdbx_seq_one_letter_code
_entity_poly.pdbx_strand_id
1 'polypeptide(L)'
;MSDRDVDYLITALTSTKRIQYDERLLDEFSANLVYYIPRIKSPDILYRFVRALFQSHFIVQLPPLRLLHVIKDIFLWKLEVSEPTLPIDRFYQVWNAVMEPHRAAWNLSQLMLLGGILVTYPRFKSLNERYFIDESRNKTAVYYKNWKQNTFLPIWAQFWNDPAITAKPLIQKYLLVSMVLLFNRPNTKLPLCGVRVSWDVVTGKLLDLLAEYTHAIEQPMEKFTVNSVLSTNLNHLANCLSTLLTLSNEPAILSSLHRLGKICQYLSDALKLSRQEQLDLKLQDLFILVILTLKEISAMNMKISFAHKDDFYSMICLSLFNIHVLTEKIGTAGFPSYHYVYDNLITYFIVLDDLPKITPILNRMRGDNIKNNPNKLIFYINFLNKITSYYSWRVHLPFILEFIEPLLHFNSFLEGGMTDPLEIEIKESIHTLAITSLTIDPSHSSQIAQWQVSRIINYLKMSMDQYIAERLSAPQILIIFNSLSMQFPLLHSYDKHLLRDSLHETYIRILNTRKLEKKKVLMECLIVQILFVNDPHHLITWLNICFHLISAHNKKLLLQLWEMISSSESSLAIDWWYATVIPSQSSKL
;
A
#
# COMPACT_ATOMS: atom_id res chain seq x y z
N MET A 1 15.79 32.83 -38.92
CA MET A 1 14.69 31.91 -39.24
C MET A 1 14.21 32.28 -40.63
N SER A 2 14.01 31.32 -41.53
CA SER A 2 13.43 31.63 -42.83
C SER A 2 11.92 31.78 -42.61
N ASP A 3 11.39 33.00 -42.69
CA ASP A 3 9.95 33.26 -42.54
C ASP A 3 9.12 32.48 -43.60
N ARG A 4 9.79 32.05 -44.68
CA ARG A 4 9.25 31.20 -45.76
C ARG A 4 8.79 29.82 -45.28
N ASP A 5 9.51 29.18 -44.36
CA ASP A 5 9.13 27.85 -43.85
C ASP A 5 7.90 27.92 -42.95
N VAL A 6 7.79 28.99 -42.15
CA VAL A 6 6.63 29.26 -41.29
C VAL A 6 5.41 29.62 -42.14
N ASP A 7 5.57 30.47 -43.16
CA ASP A 7 4.49 30.81 -44.09
C ASP A 7 4.01 29.60 -44.90
N TYR A 8 4.91 28.67 -45.27
CA TYR A 8 4.55 27.40 -45.89
C TYR A 8 3.68 26.53 -44.96
N LEU A 9 4.06 26.40 -43.69
CA LEU A 9 3.28 25.65 -42.69
C LEU A 9 1.91 26.31 -42.41
N ILE A 10 1.85 27.64 -42.36
CA ILE A 10 0.59 28.39 -42.25
C ILE A 10 -0.30 28.07 -43.45
N THR A 11 0.26 28.14 -44.67
CA THR A 11 -0.48 27.85 -45.91
C THR A 11 -1.00 26.41 -45.91
N ALA A 12 -0.19 25.44 -45.49
CA ALA A 12 -0.58 24.05 -45.35
C ALA A 12 -1.75 23.85 -44.36
N LEU A 13 -1.69 24.48 -43.18
CA LEU A 13 -2.75 24.43 -42.15
C LEU A 13 -4.06 25.08 -42.62
N THR A 14 -3.96 26.15 -43.42
CA THR A 14 -5.13 26.85 -43.98
C THR A 14 -5.72 26.17 -45.23
N SER A 15 -5.00 25.21 -45.82
CA SER A 15 -5.46 24.55 -47.03
C SER A 15 -6.69 23.67 -46.74
N THR A 16 -7.77 23.89 -47.50
CA THR A 16 -9.03 23.15 -47.38
C THR A 16 -9.06 21.87 -48.19
N LYS A 17 -8.03 21.61 -49.01
CA LYS A 17 -7.87 20.34 -49.71
C LYS A 17 -7.62 19.27 -48.65
N ARG A 18 -8.44 18.21 -48.65
CA ARG A 18 -8.24 17.02 -47.80
C ARG A 18 -6.88 16.41 -48.13
N ILE A 19 -5.81 16.86 -47.47
CA ILE A 19 -4.58 16.12 -47.41
C ILE A 19 -4.96 14.83 -46.67
N GLN A 20 -4.89 13.69 -47.36
CA GLN A 20 -4.89 12.39 -46.69
C GLN A 20 -3.56 12.32 -45.96
N TYR A 21 -3.57 12.73 -44.70
CA TYR A 21 -2.38 12.58 -43.88
C TYR A 21 -2.21 11.12 -43.54
N ASP A 22 -1.15 10.51 -44.08
CA ASP A 22 -0.62 9.26 -43.55
C ASP A 22 -0.05 9.51 -42.14
N GLU A 23 0.06 8.47 -41.32
CA GLU A 23 0.50 8.57 -39.93
C GLU A 23 1.90 9.17 -39.81
N ARG A 24 2.79 8.85 -40.75
CA ARG A 24 4.14 9.44 -40.86
C ARG A 24 4.13 10.93 -41.16
N LEU A 25 3.23 11.38 -42.05
CA LEU A 25 3.10 12.79 -42.37
C LEU A 25 2.51 13.58 -41.19
N LEU A 26 1.60 12.97 -40.42
CA LEU A 26 1.13 13.54 -39.15
C LEU A 26 2.27 13.67 -38.13
N ASP A 27 3.17 12.68 -38.04
CA ASP A 27 4.35 12.72 -37.16
C ASP A 27 5.28 13.87 -37.52
N GLU A 28 5.68 13.96 -38.79
CA GLU A 28 6.57 15.01 -39.28
C GLU A 28 5.96 16.40 -39.12
N PHE A 29 4.68 16.55 -39.44
CA PHE A 29 3.98 17.83 -39.28
C PHE A 29 3.89 18.23 -37.80
N SER A 30 3.61 17.27 -36.91
CA SER A 30 3.60 17.50 -35.46
C SER A 30 4.98 17.92 -34.94
N ALA A 31 6.05 17.27 -35.40
CA ALA A 31 7.42 17.60 -35.01
C ALA A 31 7.83 19.00 -35.46
N ASN A 32 7.43 19.39 -36.68
CA ASN A 32 7.63 20.74 -37.19
C ASN A 32 6.88 21.78 -36.35
N LEU A 33 5.64 21.53 -35.95
CA LEU A 33 4.89 22.44 -35.07
C LEU A 33 5.61 22.66 -33.72
N VAL A 34 6.09 21.57 -33.08
CA VAL A 34 6.87 21.62 -31.84
C VAL A 34 8.17 22.41 -32.01
N TYR A 35 8.83 22.26 -33.15
CA TYR A 35 10.10 22.93 -33.43
C TYR A 35 9.94 24.42 -33.74
N TYR A 36 8.95 24.80 -34.55
CA TYR A 36 8.84 26.16 -35.09
C TYR A 36 8.05 27.11 -34.19
N ILE A 37 6.90 26.70 -33.64
CA ILE A 37 6.02 27.61 -32.88
C ILE A 37 6.73 28.29 -31.70
N PRO A 38 7.52 27.59 -30.86
CA PRO A 38 8.19 28.21 -29.71
C PRO A 38 9.23 29.27 -30.08
N ARG A 39 9.81 29.19 -31.28
CA ARG A 39 10.93 30.03 -31.72
C ARG A 39 10.50 31.32 -32.43
N ILE A 40 9.22 31.49 -32.72
CA ILE A 40 8.72 32.66 -33.44
C ILE A 40 8.98 33.93 -32.64
N LYS A 41 9.60 34.92 -33.31
CA LYS A 41 9.99 36.19 -32.71
C LYS A 41 8.89 37.25 -32.79
N SER A 42 8.11 37.25 -33.87
CA SER A 42 7.05 38.23 -34.11
C SER A 42 5.70 37.77 -33.53
N PRO A 43 5.03 38.57 -32.68
CA PRO A 43 3.71 38.23 -32.15
C PRO A 43 2.65 38.11 -33.25
N ASP A 44 2.76 38.86 -34.35
CA ASP A 44 1.80 38.83 -35.45
C ASP A 44 1.91 37.53 -36.27
N ILE A 45 3.14 37.07 -36.53
CA ILE A 45 3.39 35.79 -37.20
C ILE A 45 2.90 34.65 -36.30
N LEU A 46 3.18 34.72 -35.00
CA LEU A 46 2.70 33.73 -34.03
C LEU A 46 1.16 33.70 -34.00
N TYR A 47 0.51 34.87 -34.01
CA TYR A 47 -0.95 34.96 -34.04
C TYR A 47 -1.54 34.31 -35.31
N ARG A 48 -0.98 34.62 -36.49
CA ARG A 48 -1.41 34.00 -37.75
C ARG A 48 -1.23 32.48 -37.72
N PHE A 49 -0.12 31.99 -37.18
CA PHE A 49 0.18 30.57 -37.15
C PHE A 49 -0.68 29.80 -36.15
N VAL A 50 -0.81 30.32 -34.93
CA VAL A 50 -1.67 29.73 -33.90
C VAL A 50 -3.14 29.75 -34.34
N ARG A 51 -3.60 30.82 -34.99
CA ARG A 51 -4.94 30.90 -35.57
C ARG A 51 -5.15 29.85 -36.67
N ALA A 52 -4.19 29.72 -37.58
CA ALA A 52 -4.23 28.70 -38.64
C ALA A 52 -4.29 27.29 -38.04
N LEU A 53 -3.49 27.00 -37.00
CA LEU A 53 -3.50 25.73 -36.30
C LEU A 53 -4.85 25.47 -35.62
N PHE A 54 -5.37 26.45 -34.87
CA PHE A 54 -6.59 26.32 -34.09
C PHE A 54 -7.85 26.09 -34.94
N GLN A 55 -7.83 26.55 -36.20
CA GLN A 55 -8.92 26.39 -37.16
C GLN A 55 -8.67 25.28 -38.20
N SER A 56 -7.51 24.62 -38.16
CA SER A 56 -7.12 23.62 -39.15
C SER A 56 -7.93 22.32 -39.05
N HIS A 57 -8.04 21.61 -40.17
CA HIS A 57 -8.55 20.23 -40.16
C HIS A 57 -7.56 19.24 -39.54
N PHE A 58 -6.27 19.60 -39.51
CA PHE A 58 -5.19 18.80 -38.94
C PHE A 58 -5.45 18.43 -37.47
N ILE A 59 -5.86 19.40 -36.65
CA ILE A 59 -6.15 19.13 -35.22
C ILE A 59 -7.35 18.19 -35.03
N VAL A 60 -8.27 18.12 -36.00
CA VAL A 60 -9.44 17.22 -35.96
C VAL A 60 -9.07 15.80 -36.40
N GLN A 61 -8.09 15.67 -37.29
CA GLN A 61 -7.62 14.37 -37.81
C GLN A 61 -6.65 13.68 -36.85
N LEU A 62 -5.90 14.43 -36.04
CA LEU A 62 -5.03 13.86 -35.01
C LEU A 62 -5.84 13.20 -33.87
N PRO A 63 -5.38 12.05 -33.35
CA PRO A 63 -5.93 11.50 -32.11
C PRO A 63 -5.90 12.54 -30.97
N PRO A 64 -6.99 12.74 -30.21
CA PRO A 64 -7.09 13.82 -29.23
C PRO A 64 -5.97 13.82 -28.17
N LEU A 65 -5.57 12.66 -27.66
CA LEU A 65 -4.47 12.54 -26.69
C LEU A 65 -3.12 12.86 -27.32
N ARG A 66 -2.91 12.47 -28.57
CA ARG A 66 -1.68 12.80 -29.30
C ARG A 66 -1.56 14.31 -29.52
N LEU A 67 -2.66 14.98 -29.88
CA LEU A 67 -2.71 16.44 -29.96
C LEU A 67 -2.38 17.10 -28.62
N LEU A 68 -2.92 16.59 -27.52
CA LEU A 68 -2.60 17.08 -26.17
C LEU A 68 -1.09 17.02 -25.91
N HIS A 69 -0.43 15.91 -26.25
CA HIS A 69 1.01 15.76 -26.11
C HIS A 69 1.81 16.73 -26.99
N VAL A 70 1.45 16.88 -28.27
CA VAL A 70 2.12 17.83 -29.18
C VAL A 70 2.06 19.26 -28.64
N ILE A 71 0.91 19.68 -28.12
CA ILE A 71 0.73 21.02 -27.56
C ILE A 71 1.48 21.19 -26.24
N LYS A 72 1.47 20.15 -25.38
CA LYS A 72 2.33 20.12 -24.18
C LYS A 72 3.79 20.34 -24.56
N ASP A 73 4.28 19.66 -25.58
CA ASP A 73 5.68 19.74 -26.02
C ASP A 73 6.04 21.11 -26.59
N ILE A 74 5.14 21.76 -27.36
CA ILE A 74 5.30 23.15 -27.82
C ILE A 74 5.54 24.08 -26.62
N PHE A 75 4.71 23.99 -25.58
CA PHE A 75 4.82 24.85 -24.42
C PHE A 75 6.05 24.52 -23.56
N LEU A 76 6.39 23.24 -23.37
CA LEU A 76 7.62 22.86 -22.67
C LEU A 76 8.87 23.35 -23.41
N TRP A 77 8.92 23.20 -24.73
CA TRP A 77 10.01 23.74 -25.55
C TRP A 77 10.13 25.26 -25.41
N LYS A 78 9.01 25.99 -25.37
CA LYS A 78 9.03 27.45 -25.15
C LYS A 78 9.60 27.82 -23.78
N LEU A 79 9.31 27.03 -22.76
CA LEU A 79 9.73 27.28 -21.38
C LEU A 79 11.17 26.85 -21.08
N GLU A 80 11.66 25.79 -21.72
CA GLU A 80 12.93 25.13 -21.35
C GLU A 80 14.05 25.30 -22.37
N VAL A 81 13.73 25.33 -23.67
CA VAL A 81 14.72 25.11 -24.74
C VAL A 81 14.85 26.31 -25.66
N SER A 82 13.74 26.99 -25.99
CA SER A 82 13.77 28.07 -26.96
C SER A 82 14.57 29.26 -26.43
N GLU A 83 15.43 29.83 -27.27
CA GLU A 83 16.07 31.12 -26.99
C GLU A 83 14.98 32.18 -26.67
N PRO A 84 15.19 33.04 -25.67
CA PRO A 84 14.21 34.03 -25.24
C PRO A 84 14.12 35.18 -26.25
N THR A 85 13.45 34.93 -27.38
CA THR A 85 13.29 35.91 -28.47
C THR A 85 11.97 36.68 -28.35
N LEU A 86 10.93 36.04 -27.82
CA LEU A 86 9.64 36.63 -27.49
C LEU A 86 9.38 36.38 -25.99
N PRO A 87 9.10 37.44 -25.20
CA PRO A 87 8.73 37.33 -23.79
C PRO A 87 7.58 36.33 -23.57
N ILE A 88 7.65 35.60 -22.46
CA ILE A 88 6.69 34.53 -22.15
C ILE A 88 5.27 35.07 -22.03
N ASP A 89 5.08 36.21 -21.36
CA ASP A 89 3.78 36.84 -21.22
C ASP A 89 3.13 37.16 -22.58
N ARG A 90 3.92 37.69 -23.53
CA ARG A 90 3.46 37.97 -24.90
C ARG A 90 3.13 36.70 -25.68
N PHE A 91 3.92 35.65 -25.52
CA PHE A 91 3.61 34.34 -26.12
C PHE A 91 2.24 33.84 -25.65
N TYR A 92 1.98 33.86 -24.34
CA TYR A 92 0.71 33.42 -23.76
C TYR A 92 -0.46 34.35 -24.12
N GLN A 93 -0.22 35.65 -24.20
CA GLN A 93 -1.21 36.63 -24.66
C GLN A 93 -1.70 36.32 -26.08
N VAL A 94 -0.81 35.95 -27.00
CA VAL A 94 -1.18 35.59 -28.38
C VAL A 94 -2.09 34.35 -28.40
N TRP A 95 -1.74 33.32 -27.64
CA TRP A 95 -2.60 32.14 -27.50
C TRP A 95 -3.97 32.49 -26.92
N ASN A 96 -4.01 33.35 -25.89
CA ASN A 96 -5.26 33.82 -25.31
C ASN A 96 -6.13 34.57 -26.34
N ALA A 97 -5.52 35.44 -27.14
CA ALA A 97 -6.21 36.22 -28.17
C ALA A 97 -6.82 35.33 -29.28
N VAL A 98 -6.22 34.18 -29.58
CA VAL A 98 -6.79 33.21 -30.54
C VAL A 98 -7.93 32.39 -29.93
N MET A 99 -7.80 32.00 -28.67
CA MET A 99 -8.75 31.10 -28.00
C MET A 99 -10.04 31.78 -27.56
N GLU A 100 -9.94 32.97 -26.95
CA GLU A 100 -11.06 33.66 -26.31
C GLU A 100 -12.25 33.94 -27.26
N PRO A 101 -12.04 34.41 -28.52
CA PRO A 101 -13.13 34.71 -29.44
C PRO A 101 -13.91 33.48 -29.92
N HIS A 102 -13.31 32.29 -29.86
CA HIS A 102 -13.91 31.06 -30.43
C HIS A 102 -14.63 30.20 -29.39
N ARG A 103 -14.71 30.65 -28.13
CA ARG A 103 -15.15 29.87 -26.97
C ARG A 103 -16.50 29.16 -27.12
N ALA A 104 -17.43 29.71 -27.91
CA ALA A 104 -18.79 29.18 -28.05
C ALA A 104 -18.90 27.93 -28.95
N ALA A 105 -17.89 27.59 -29.75
CA ALA A 105 -17.97 26.54 -30.77
C ALA A 105 -16.83 25.52 -30.68
N TRP A 106 -16.30 25.26 -29.47
CA TRP A 106 -15.16 24.35 -29.32
C TRP A 106 -15.53 22.92 -29.65
N ASN A 107 -14.61 22.20 -30.29
CA ASN A 107 -14.64 20.75 -30.46
C ASN A 107 -13.68 20.06 -29.46
N LEU A 108 -13.74 18.71 -29.41
CA LEU A 108 -12.88 17.91 -28.50
C LEU A 108 -11.38 18.19 -28.71
N SER A 109 -10.93 18.33 -29.97
CA SER A 109 -9.53 18.61 -30.29
C SER A 109 -9.06 19.97 -29.77
N GLN A 110 -9.89 21.00 -29.88
CA GLN A 110 -9.61 22.33 -29.33
C GLN A 110 -9.57 22.31 -27.80
N LEU A 111 -10.43 21.51 -27.15
CA LEU A 111 -10.35 21.27 -25.72
C LEU A 111 -9.04 20.55 -25.33
N MET A 112 -8.62 19.53 -26.10
CA MET A 112 -7.35 18.83 -25.85
C MET A 112 -6.12 19.72 -26.04
N LEU A 113 -6.18 20.65 -27.00
CA LEU A 113 -5.14 21.66 -27.17
C LEU A 113 -4.99 22.48 -25.89
N LEU A 114 -6.10 23.02 -25.35
CA LEU A 114 -6.05 23.73 -24.07
C LEU A 114 -5.57 22.84 -22.92
N GLY A 115 -6.01 21.58 -22.90
CA GLY A 115 -5.55 20.57 -21.93
C GLY A 115 -4.02 20.42 -21.95
N GLY A 116 -3.41 20.32 -23.14
CA GLY A 116 -1.97 20.20 -23.31
C GLY A 116 -1.21 21.39 -22.74
N ILE A 117 -1.73 22.60 -22.95
CA ILE A 117 -1.19 23.82 -22.34
C ILE A 117 -1.26 23.72 -20.82
N LEU A 118 -2.43 23.45 -20.26
CA LEU A 118 -2.66 23.47 -18.81
C LEU A 118 -1.79 22.47 -18.05
N VAL A 119 -1.46 21.31 -18.64
CA VAL A 119 -0.58 20.30 -18.05
C VAL A 119 0.83 20.84 -17.78
N THR A 120 1.29 21.88 -18.52
CA THR A 120 2.62 22.47 -18.35
C THR A 120 2.74 23.42 -17.14
N TYR A 121 1.63 23.75 -16.48
CA TYR A 121 1.62 24.72 -15.36
C TYR A 121 2.62 24.42 -14.22
N PRO A 122 2.76 23.17 -13.72
CA PRO A 122 3.72 22.89 -12.64
C PRO A 122 5.16 23.20 -13.06
N ARG A 123 5.47 22.93 -14.32
CA ARG A 123 6.80 23.17 -14.86
C ARG A 123 7.06 24.65 -15.04
N PHE A 124 6.10 25.39 -15.60
CA PHE A 124 6.13 26.85 -15.62
C PHE A 124 6.37 27.42 -14.21
N LYS A 125 5.59 26.98 -13.21
CA LYS A 125 5.72 27.46 -11.83
C LYS A 125 7.12 27.18 -11.26
N SER A 126 7.64 25.97 -11.44
CA SER A 126 8.98 25.59 -10.98
C SER A 126 10.09 26.41 -11.64
N LEU A 127 10.00 26.67 -12.95
CA LEU A 127 10.98 27.47 -13.68
C LEU A 127 10.88 28.95 -13.30
N ASN A 128 9.67 29.47 -13.11
CA ASN A 128 9.47 30.86 -12.70
C ASN A 128 9.96 31.13 -11.27
N GLU A 129 9.76 30.18 -10.35
CA GLU A 129 10.30 30.27 -8.99
C GLU A 129 11.84 30.24 -8.97
N ARG A 130 12.47 29.52 -9.91
CA ARG A 130 13.93 29.34 -9.95
C ARG A 130 14.67 30.39 -10.76
N TYR A 131 14.11 30.82 -11.88
CA TYR A 131 14.80 31.65 -12.88
C TYR A 131 14.04 32.95 -13.22
N PHE A 132 12.88 33.21 -12.62
CA PHE A 132 12.06 34.40 -12.87
C PHE A 132 11.77 34.63 -14.38
N ILE A 133 11.39 33.55 -15.07
CA ILE A 133 11.15 33.56 -16.51
C ILE A 133 9.98 34.48 -16.95
N ASP A 134 9.05 34.79 -16.05
CA ASP A 134 7.93 35.71 -16.30
C ASP A 134 8.24 37.11 -15.77
N GLU A 135 8.72 37.99 -16.66
CA GLU A 135 9.03 39.39 -16.36
C GLU A 135 7.78 40.23 -16.02
N SER A 136 6.58 39.74 -16.34
CA SER A 136 5.33 40.51 -16.31
C SER A 136 4.64 40.61 -14.95
N ARG A 137 5.31 40.19 -13.86
CA ARG A 137 4.75 40.10 -12.50
C ARG A 137 3.54 39.14 -12.42
N ASN A 138 3.72 37.90 -12.87
CA ASN A 138 2.76 36.79 -12.79
C ASN A 138 1.53 36.84 -13.74
N LYS A 139 1.52 37.63 -14.82
CA LYS A 139 0.38 37.59 -15.78
C LYS A 139 0.22 36.20 -16.40
N THR A 140 1.33 35.49 -16.63
CA THR A 140 1.30 34.13 -17.20
C THR A 140 0.57 33.15 -16.27
N ALA A 141 0.76 33.27 -14.96
CA ALA A 141 0.03 32.47 -13.97
C ALA A 141 -1.49 32.79 -13.98
N VAL A 142 -1.87 34.04 -14.23
CA VAL A 142 -3.27 34.45 -14.38
C VAL A 142 -3.90 33.82 -15.63
N TYR A 143 -3.18 33.73 -16.76
CA TYR A 143 -3.66 33.01 -17.94
C TYR A 143 -3.95 31.55 -17.65
N TYR A 144 -3.02 30.81 -17.01
CA TYR A 144 -3.26 29.42 -16.60
C TYR A 144 -4.50 29.27 -15.71
N LYS A 145 -4.67 30.17 -14.73
CA LYS A 145 -5.84 30.15 -13.85
C LYS A 145 -7.13 30.43 -14.63
N ASN A 146 -7.15 31.45 -15.48
CA ASN A 146 -8.29 31.82 -16.30
C ASN A 146 -8.68 30.68 -17.25
N TRP A 147 -7.71 30.16 -18.00
CA TRP A 147 -7.91 29.03 -18.91
C TRP A 147 -8.42 27.78 -18.20
N LYS A 148 -7.90 27.46 -17.02
CA LYS A 148 -8.39 26.30 -16.26
C LYS A 148 -9.82 26.52 -15.76
N GLN A 149 -10.09 27.65 -15.10
CA GLN A 149 -11.32 27.87 -14.35
C GLN A 149 -12.48 28.34 -15.24
N ASN A 150 -12.21 29.27 -16.15
CA ASN A 150 -13.24 29.93 -16.94
C ASN A 150 -13.40 29.28 -18.33
N THR A 151 -12.37 28.63 -18.89
CA THR A 151 -12.44 28.07 -20.25
C THR A 151 -12.54 26.55 -20.25
N PHE A 152 -11.51 25.84 -19.77
CA PHE A 152 -11.40 24.39 -19.84
C PHE A 152 -12.52 23.68 -19.06
N LEU A 153 -12.67 23.96 -17.76
CA LEU A 153 -13.64 23.24 -16.92
C LEU A 153 -15.10 23.43 -17.38
N PRO A 154 -15.58 24.64 -17.73
CA PRO A 154 -16.94 24.81 -18.23
C PRO A 154 -17.19 24.09 -19.55
N ILE A 155 -16.24 24.15 -20.50
CA ILE A 155 -16.36 23.48 -21.79
C ILE A 155 -16.31 21.96 -21.59
N TRP A 156 -15.36 21.46 -20.80
CA TRP A 156 -15.28 20.04 -20.43
C TRP A 156 -16.59 19.54 -19.83
N ALA A 157 -17.21 20.32 -18.94
CA ALA A 157 -18.49 19.98 -18.32
C ALA A 157 -19.65 19.95 -19.32
N GLN A 158 -19.65 20.85 -20.32
CA GLN A 158 -20.60 20.81 -21.43
C GLN A 158 -20.45 19.53 -22.25
N PHE A 159 -19.20 19.17 -22.63
CA PHE A 159 -18.91 17.92 -23.34
C PHE A 159 -19.30 16.67 -22.53
N TRP A 160 -19.06 16.69 -21.22
CA TRP A 160 -19.40 15.58 -20.33
C TRP A 160 -20.91 15.37 -20.18
N ASN A 161 -21.69 16.46 -20.19
CA ASN A 161 -23.13 16.41 -20.02
C ASN A 161 -23.89 16.21 -21.35
N ASP A 162 -23.21 16.29 -22.50
CA ASP A 162 -23.83 16.10 -23.81
C ASP A 162 -24.15 14.61 -24.07
N PRO A 163 -25.43 14.23 -24.25
CA PRO A 163 -25.85 12.85 -24.49
C PRO A 163 -25.22 12.24 -25.76
N ALA A 164 -24.99 13.05 -26.81
CA ALA A 164 -24.40 12.56 -28.06
C ALA A 164 -22.91 12.19 -27.90
N ILE A 165 -22.23 12.85 -26.96
CA ILE A 165 -20.82 12.61 -26.65
C ILE A 165 -20.68 11.48 -25.64
N THR A 166 -21.54 11.44 -24.61
CA THR A 166 -21.56 10.35 -23.62
C THR A 166 -21.93 8.99 -24.23
N ALA A 167 -22.69 8.97 -25.32
CA ALA A 167 -22.97 7.76 -26.09
C ALA A 167 -21.73 7.14 -26.77
N LYS A 168 -20.59 7.86 -26.84
CA LYS A 168 -19.34 7.41 -27.46
C LYS A 168 -18.27 7.10 -26.40
N PRO A 169 -18.05 5.82 -26.04
CA PRO A 169 -17.15 5.44 -24.94
C PRO A 169 -15.72 5.97 -25.08
N LEU A 170 -15.17 5.99 -26.29
CA LEU A 170 -13.80 6.44 -26.53
C LEU A 170 -13.62 7.94 -26.26
N ILE A 171 -14.59 8.78 -26.61
CA ILE A 171 -14.55 10.22 -26.32
C ILE A 171 -14.63 10.46 -24.81
N GLN A 172 -15.49 9.70 -24.12
CA GLN A 172 -15.58 9.75 -22.66
C GLN A 172 -14.22 9.45 -22.00
N LYS A 173 -13.50 8.42 -22.48
CA LYS A 173 -12.15 8.09 -21.98
C LYS A 173 -11.15 9.24 -22.22
N TYR A 174 -11.17 9.88 -23.39
CA TYR A 174 -10.32 11.04 -23.66
C TYR A 174 -10.61 12.22 -22.71
N LEU A 175 -11.89 12.51 -22.46
CA LEU A 175 -12.28 13.54 -21.50
C LEU A 175 -11.78 13.22 -20.08
N LEU A 176 -11.91 11.97 -19.63
CA LEU A 176 -11.42 11.53 -18.32
C LEU A 176 -9.90 11.66 -18.18
N VAL A 177 -9.14 11.14 -19.16
CA VAL A 177 -7.67 11.24 -19.16
C VAL A 177 -7.23 12.70 -19.15
N SER A 178 -7.85 13.54 -19.98
CA SER A 178 -7.52 14.97 -20.02
C SER A 178 -7.73 15.66 -18.66
N MET A 179 -8.79 15.28 -17.94
CA MET A 179 -9.06 15.77 -16.60
C MET A 179 -8.00 15.26 -15.61
N VAL A 180 -7.68 13.97 -15.64
CA VAL A 180 -6.68 13.33 -14.76
C VAL A 180 -5.34 14.05 -14.85
N LEU A 181 -4.87 14.37 -16.06
CA LEU A 181 -3.57 15.04 -16.26
C LEU A 181 -3.49 16.44 -15.61
N LEU A 182 -4.62 17.07 -15.30
CA LEU A 182 -4.67 18.36 -14.59
C LEU A 182 -4.48 18.23 -13.07
N PHE A 183 -4.54 17.02 -12.51
CA PHE A 183 -4.35 16.73 -11.08
C PHE A 183 -2.89 16.35 -10.80
N ASN A 184 -2.00 17.30 -11.05
CA ASN A 184 -0.57 17.18 -10.78
C ASN A 184 -0.13 17.44 -9.35
N ARG A 185 -1.04 17.90 -8.50
CA ARG A 185 -0.80 18.09 -7.07
C ARG A 185 -1.98 17.58 -6.24
N PRO A 186 -1.71 17.03 -5.04
CA PRO A 186 -2.76 16.76 -4.07
C PRO A 186 -3.48 18.06 -3.70
N ASN A 187 -4.77 17.97 -3.35
CA ASN A 187 -5.62 19.10 -2.96
C ASN A 187 -5.84 20.18 -4.03
N THR A 188 -5.83 19.78 -5.31
CA THR A 188 -6.23 20.69 -6.38
C THR A 188 -7.71 21.02 -6.24
N LYS A 189 -8.04 22.18 -5.64
CA LYS A 189 -9.43 22.63 -5.50
C LYS A 189 -10.09 22.70 -6.88
N LEU A 190 -11.08 21.85 -7.10
CA LEU A 190 -11.99 21.98 -8.24
C LEU A 190 -12.86 23.22 -7.99
N PRO A 191 -12.81 24.25 -8.84
CA PRO A 191 -13.81 25.30 -8.78
C PRO A 191 -15.16 24.71 -9.22
N LEU A 192 -16.15 24.79 -8.34
CA LEU A 192 -17.54 24.45 -8.63
C LEU A 192 -18.15 25.56 -9.53
N CYS A 193 -17.64 25.70 -10.75
CA CYS A 193 -18.11 26.74 -11.67
C CYS A 193 -19.39 26.28 -12.38
N GLY A 194 -20.56 26.72 -11.88
CA GLY A 194 -21.81 26.97 -12.62
C GLY A 194 -22.53 25.82 -13.35
N VAL A 195 -21.83 24.76 -13.71
CA VAL A 195 -22.35 23.61 -14.46
C VAL A 195 -22.46 22.43 -13.49
N ARG A 196 -23.67 21.87 -13.36
CA ARG A 196 -23.92 20.68 -12.55
C ARG A 196 -23.26 19.47 -13.21
N VAL A 197 -22.09 19.08 -12.74
CA VAL A 197 -21.44 17.81 -13.08
C VAL A 197 -21.71 16.84 -11.94
N SER A 198 -22.19 15.63 -12.27
CA SER A 198 -22.30 14.56 -11.28
C SER A 198 -20.91 13.95 -11.04
N TRP A 199 -20.20 14.47 -10.04
CA TRP A 199 -18.85 13.99 -9.68
C TRP A 199 -18.83 12.51 -9.29
N ASP A 200 -19.93 11.99 -8.73
CA ASP A 200 -20.09 10.57 -8.43
C ASP A 200 -19.96 9.68 -9.68
N VAL A 201 -20.56 10.11 -10.79
CA VAL A 201 -20.48 9.40 -12.08
C VAL A 201 -19.06 9.49 -12.64
N VAL A 202 -18.41 10.64 -12.51
CA VAL A 202 -17.01 10.82 -12.94
C VAL A 202 -16.09 9.89 -12.14
N THR A 203 -16.21 9.85 -10.81
CA THR A 203 -15.44 8.95 -9.94
C THR A 203 -15.64 7.48 -10.32
N GLY A 204 -16.88 7.05 -10.53
CA GLY A 204 -17.18 5.69 -10.95
C GLY A 204 -16.54 5.32 -12.30
N LYS A 205 -16.56 6.25 -13.27
CA LYS A 205 -15.95 6.06 -14.59
C LYS A 205 -14.42 6.09 -14.58
N LEU A 206 -13.80 6.82 -13.66
CA LEU A 206 -12.35 6.77 -13.46
C LEU A 206 -11.91 5.42 -12.90
N LEU A 207 -12.69 4.82 -12.01
CA LEU A 207 -12.43 3.47 -11.52
C LEU A 207 -12.67 2.39 -12.59
N ASP A 208 -13.63 2.60 -13.50
CA ASP A 208 -13.79 1.72 -14.68
C ASP A 208 -12.55 1.78 -15.58
N LEU A 209 -12.02 2.98 -15.80
CA LEU A 209 -10.80 3.18 -16.57
C LEU A 209 -9.56 2.59 -15.85
N LEU A 210 -9.50 2.63 -14.53
CA LEU A 210 -8.48 1.91 -13.75
C LEU A 210 -8.62 0.39 -13.91
N ALA A 211 -9.84 -0.15 -13.87
CA ALA A 211 -10.10 -1.58 -14.07
C ALA A 211 -9.68 -2.03 -15.46
N GLU A 212 -10.04 -1.28 -16.50
CA GLU A 212 -9.61 -1.55 -17.88
C GLU A 212 -8.08 -1.51 -18.04
N TYR A 213 -7.42 -0.51 -17.44
CA TYR A 213 -5.96 -0.43 -17.42
C TYR A 213 -5.34 -1.66 -16.75
N THR A 214 -5.91 -2.08 -15.62
CA THR A 214 -5.47 -3.25 -14.87
C THR A 214 -5.58 -4.53 -15.70
N HIS A 215 -6.65 -4.69 -16.47
CA HIS A 215 -6.83 -5.86 -17.35
C HIS A 215 -5.90 -5.84 -18.58
N ALA A 216 -5.51 -4.65 -19.04
CA ALA A 216 -4.62 -4.47 -20.19
C ALA A 216 -3.13 -4.40 -19.80
N ILE A 217 -2.77 -4.62 -18.53
CA ILE A 217 -1.41 -4.37 -18.02
C ILE A 217 -0.35 -5.28 -18.67
N GLU A 218 -0.75 -6.49 -19.06
CA GLU A 218 0.10 -7.50 -19.72
C GLU A 218 0.27 -7.26 -21.23
N GLN A 219 -0.56 -6.40 -21.84
CA GLN A 219 -0.55 -6.19 -23.28
C GLN A 219 0.48 -5.13 -23.69
N PRO A 220 1.15 -5.29 -24.85
CA PRO A 220 2.01 -4.25 -25.41
C PRO A 220 1.16 -3.00 -25.69
N MET A 221 1.56 -1.86 -25.12
CA MET A 221 0.80 -0.62 -25.23
C MET A 221 1.20 0.14 -26.50
N GLU A 222 0.23 0.39 -27.37
CA GLU A 222 0.37 1.33 -28.49
C GLU A 222 0.54 2.77 -27.98
N LYS A 223 1.37 3.56 -28.67
CA LYS A 223 1.68 4.95 -28.29
C LYS A 223 0.43 5.83 -28.37
N PHE A 224 0.29 6.74 -27.41
CA PHE A 224 -0.80 7.73 -27.33
C PHE A 224 -2.21 7.15 -27.16
N THR A 225 -2.33 5.86 -26.83
CA THR A 225 -3.58 5.28 -26.33
C THR A 225 -3.87 5.71 -24.90
N VAL A 226 -5.13 5.59 -24.48
CA VAL A 226 -5.57 5.85 -23.09
C VAL A 226 -4.67 5.12 -22.08
N ASN A 227 -4.42 3.83 -22.30
CA ASN A 227 -3.59 3.02 -21.39
C ASN A 227 -2.13 3.49 -21.36
N SER A 228 -1.55 3.85 -22.51
CA SER A 228 -0.18 4.36 -22.56
C SER A 228 -0.01 5.68 -21.79
N VAL A 229 -0.97 6.60 -21.93
CA VAL A 229 -0.95 7.88 -21.21
C VAL A 229 -1.16 7.64 -19.72
N LEU A 230 -2.07 6.76 -19.33
CA LEU A 230 -2.29 6.44 -17.92
C LEU A 230 -1.09 5.77 -17.27
N SER A 231 -0.40 4.86 -17.97
CA SER A 231 0.77 4.15 -17.44
C SER A 231 1.88 5.09 -16.94
N THR A 232 2.02 6.26 -17.58
CA THR A 232 3.01 7.28 -17.21
C THR A 232 2.48 8.34 -16.25
N ASN A 233 1.20 8.27 -15.89
CA ASN A 233 0.48 9.30 -15.14
C ASN A 233 -0.43 8.72 -14.04
N LEU A 234 -0.11 7.53 -13.50
CA LEU A 234 -0.92 6.89 -12.45
C LEU A 234 -0.98 7.73 -11.15
N ASN A 235 0.09 8.45 -10.84
CA ASN A 235 0.13 9.43 -9.75
C ASN A 235 -0.94 10.54 -9.91
N HIS A 236 -1.18 11.00 -11.14
CA HIS A 236 -2.22 11.99 -11.46
C HIS A 236 -3.61 11.40 -11.27
N LEU A 237 -3.80 10.13 -11.64
CA LEU A 237 -5.05 9.41 -11.43
C LEU A 237 -5.34 9.26 -9.93
N ALA A 238 -4.34 8.89 -9.13
CA ALA A 238 -4.46 8.82 -7.68
C ALA A 238 -4.91 10.17 -7.10
N ASN A 239 -4.23 11.28 -7.42
CA ASN A 239 -4.60 12.62 -6.96
C ASN A 239 -6.00 13.05 -7.39
N CYS A 240 -6.40 12.68 -8.61
CA CYS A 240 -7.73 12.95 -9.15
C CYS A 240 -8.81 12.21 -8.35
N LEU A 241 -8.64 10.90 -8.15
CA LEU A 241 -9.54 10.07 -7.34
C LEU A 241 -9.62 10.57 -5.90
N SER A 242 -8.48 10.86 -5.27
CA SER A 242 -8.40 11.44 -3.92
C SER A 242 -9.26 12.68 -3.78
N THR A 243 -9.14 13.61 -4.74
CA THR A 243 -9.92 14.86 -4.71
C THR A 243 -11.41 14.59 -4.96
N LEU A 244 -11.76 13.73 -5.91
CA LEU A 244 -13.15 13.47 -6.27
C LEU A 244 -13.92 12.69 -5.20
N LEU A 245 -13.27 11.74 -4.53
CA LEU A 245 -13.87 11.00 -3.40
C LEU A 245 -14.26 11.94 -2.24
N THR A 246 -13.51 13.02 -2.03
CA THR A 246 -13.87 14.04 -1.02
C THR A 246 -15.14 14.81 -1.38
N LEU A 247 -15.53 14.85 -2.66
CA LEU A 247 -16.75 15.49 -3.15
C LEU A 247 -17.93 14.52 -3.26
N SER A 248 -17.65 13.22 -3.32
CA SER A 248 -18.67 12.19 -3.50
C SER A 248 -19.56 11.98 -2.28
N ASN A 249 -20.78 11.50 -2.56
CA ASN A 249 -21.75 11.07 -1.55
C ASN A 249 -21.48 9.63 -1.08
N GLU A 250 -22.18 9.22 -0.03
CA GLU A 250 -22.05 7.88 0.56
C GLU A 250 -22.26 6.74 -0.46
N PRO A 251 -23.36 6.69 -1.25
CA PRO A 251 -23.55 5.63 -2.24
C PRO A 251 -22.41 5.52 -3.26
N ALA A 252 -21.89 6.66 -3.71
CA ALA A 252 -20.77 6.69 -4.66
C ALA A 252 -19.47 6.20 -4.02
N ILE A 253 -19.21 6.53 -2.75
CA ILE A 253 -18.04 6.03 -2.01
C ILE A 253 -18.13 4.51 -1.85
N LEU A 254 -19.29 3.97 -1.47
CA LEU A 254 -19.51 2.52 -1.33
C LEU A 254 -19.35 1.80 -2.67
N SER A 255 -19.94 2.34 -3.75
CA SER A 255 -19.77 1.80 -5.10
C SER A 255 -18.31 1.83 -5.56
N SER A 256 -17.59 2.90 -5.24
CA SER A 256 -16.18 3.09 -5.56
C SER A 256 -15.31 2.05 -4.85
N LEU A 257 -15.55 1.85 -3.55
CA LEU A 257 -14.85 0.83 -2.76
C LEU A 257 -15.14 -0.58 -3.27
N HIS A 258 -16.38 -0.89 -3.64
CA HIS A 258 -16.73 -2.18 -4.23
C HIS A 258 -16.01 -2.42 -5.57
N ARG A 259 -15.92 -1.42 -6.45
CA ARG A 259 -15.14 -1.50 -7.70
C ARG A 259 -13.66 -1.71 -7.41
N LEU A 260 -13.11 -0.96 -6.47
CA LEU A 260 -11.71 -1.09 -6.06
C LEU A 260 -11.41 -2.49 -5.50
N GLY A 261 -12.30 -3.05 -4.68
CA GLY A 261 -12.19 -4.42 -4.18
C GLY A 261 -12.15 -5.46 -5.30
N LYS A 262 -12.95 -5.29 -6.36
CA LYS A 262 -12.89 -6.15 -7.56
C LYS A 262 -11.57 -6.02 -8.32
N ILE A 263 -11.03 -4.81 -8.44
CA ILE A 263 -9.71 -4.56 -9.05
C ILE A 263 -8.62 -5.28 -8.25
N CYS A 264 -8.62 -5.15 -6.91
CA CYS A 264 -7.67 -5.85 -6.05
C CYS A 264 -7.79 -7.37 -6.18
N GLN A 265 -9.01 -7.90 -6.25
CA GLN A 265 -9.24 -9.34 -6.42
C GLN A 265 -8.69 -9.83 -7.76
N TYR A 266 -9.00 -9.13 -8.86
CA TYR A 266 -8.48 -9.45 -10.18
C TYR A 266 -6.94 -9.44 -10.20
N LEU A 267 -6.31 -8.43 -9.61
CA LEU A 267 -4.85 -8.36 -9.50
C LEU A 267 -4.31 -9.56 -8.74
N SER A 268 -4.95 -9.92 -7.62
CA SER A 268 -4.57 -11.09 -6.85
C SER A 268 -4.64 -12.39 -7.63
N ASP A 269 -5.56 -12.51 -8.58
CA ASP A 269 -5.73 -13.72 -9.39
C ASP A 269 -4.81 -13.72 -10.61
N ALA A 270 -4.62 -12.57 -11.28
CA ALA A 270 -3.74 -12.43 -12.43
C ALA A 270 -2.27 -12.71 -12.09
N LEU A 271 -1.80 -12.26 -10.92
CA LEU A 271 -0.41 -12.46 -10.48
C LEU A 271 -0.05 -13.91 -10.17
N LYS A 272 -1.05 -14.79 -10.00
CA LYS A 272 -0.80 -16.24 -9.90
C LYS A 272 -0.25 -16.81 -11.21
N LEU A 273 -0.39 -16.08 -12.33
CA LEU A 273 -0.14 -16.57 -13.69
C LEU A 273 1.08 -15.93 -14.37
N SER A 274 1.67 -14.85 -13.85
CA SER A 274 2.71 -14.08 -14.55
C SER A 274 4.09 -14.08 -13.85
N ARG A 275 5.17 -14.15 -14.64
CA ARG A 275 6.58 -14.21 -14.18
C ARG A 275 7.49 -13.24 -14.96
N GLN A 276 7.11 -11.96 -15.11
CA GLN A 276 7.90 -11.00 -15.92
C GLN A 276 8.30 -9.74 -15.13
N GLU A 277 9.57 -9.35 -15.23
CA GLU A 277 10.18 -8.22 -14.50
C GLU A 277 9.64 -6.84 -14.92
N GLN A 278 9.32 -6.61 -16.21
CA GLN A 278 8.74 -5.33 -16.65
C GLN A 278 7.33 -5.07 -16.10
N LEU A 279 6.65 -6.13 -15.64
CA LEU A 279 5.37 -6.02 -14.96
C LEU A 279 5.53 -5.34 -13.59
N ASP A 280 6.72 -5.43 -12.98
CA ASP A 280 6.92 -5.12 -11.56
C ASP A 280 6.82 -3.63 -11.24
N LEU A 281 7.36 -2.76 -12.10
CA LEU A 281 7.22 -1.30 -11.92
C LEU A 281 5.77 -0.84 -12.09
N LYS A 282 5.05 -1.38 -13.09
CA LYS A 282 3.63 -1.03 -13.31
C LYS A 282 2.75 -1.50 -12.15
N LEU A 283 3.05 -2.68 -11.60
CA LEU A 283 2.35 -3.23 -10.45
C LEU A 283 2.65 -2.44 -9.16
N GLN A 284 3.87 -1.92 -9.02
CA GLN A 284 4.23 -1.04 -7.91
C GLN A 284 3.44 0.28 -7.94
N ASP A 285 3.37 0.94 -9.10
CA ASP A 285 2.60 2.17 -9.23
C ASP A 285 1.10 1.93 -8.97
N LEU A 286 0.60 0.77 -9.39
CA LEU A 286 -0.78 0.36 -9.16
C LEU A 286 -1.05 0.07 -7.68
N PHE A 287 -0.15 -0.62 -6.98
CA PHE A 287 -0.21 -0.82 -5.54
C PHE A 287 -0.28 0.52 -4.80
N ILE A 288 0.61 1.46 -5.14
CA ILE A 288 0.63 2.79 -4.52
C ILE A 288 -0.70 3.52 -4.78
N LEU A 289 -1.21 3.51 -6.01
CA LEU A 289 -2.48 4.13 -6.37
C LEU A 289 -3.65 3.55 -5.57
N VAL A 290 -3.75 2.22 -5.49
CA VAL A 290 -4.81 1.53 -4.75
C VAL A 290 -4.76 1.89 -3.27
N ILE A 291 -3.58 1.86 -2.65
CA ILE A 291 -3.45 2.20 -1.22
C ILE A 291 -3.75 3.68 -0.95
N LEU A 292 -3.31 4.61 -1.82
CA LEU A 292 -3.66 6.03 -1.70
C LEU A 292 -5.17 6.24 -1.85
N THR A 293 -5.82 5.51 -2.76
CA THR A 293 -7.27 5.57 -2.95
C THR A 293 -8.00 5.02 -1.72
N LEU A 294 -7.56 3.88 -1.17
CA LEU A 294 -8.11 3.30 0.05
C LEU A 294 -7.92 4.22 1.26
N LYS A 295 -6.79 4.93 1.36
CA LYS A 295 -6.53 5.94 2.40
C LYS A 295 -7.57 7.04 2.38
N GLU A 296 -7.84 7.61 1.21
CA GLU A 296 -8.83 8.68 1.08
C GLU A 296 -10.24 8.17 1.32
N ILE A 297 -10.59 6.97 0.81
CA ILE A 297 -11.87 6.33 1.12
C ILE A 297 -12.02 6.14 2.64
N SER A 298 -11.01 5.58 3.31
CA SER A 298 -11.00 5.37 4.77
C SER A 298 -11.15 6.68 5.55
N ALA A 299 -10.52 7.76 5.08
CA ALA A 299 -10.66 9.09 5.68
C ALA A 299 -12.10 9.66 5.56
N MET A 300 -12.92 9.18 4.62
CA MET A 300 -14.33 9.57 4.49
C MET A 300 -15.28 8.81 5.43
N ASN A 301 -14.77 8.12 6.46
CA ASN A 301 -15.58 7.32 7.38
C ASN A 301 -16.77 8.08 8.03
N MET A 302 -16.66 9.39 8.25
CA MET A 302 -17.71 10.22 8.84
C MET A 302 -18.89 10.46 7.88
N LYS A 303 -18.68 10.27 6.57
CA LYS A 303 -19.76 10.34 5.58
C LYS A 303 -20.56 9.04 5.48
N ILE A 304 -20.06 7.94 6.04
CA ILE A 304 -20.70 6.63 5.94
C ILE A 304 -21.67 6.47 7.10
N SER A 305 -22.94 6.21 6.78
CA SER A 305 -23.98 5.96 7.76
C SER A 305 -23.68 4.69 8.56
N PHE A 306 -24.15 4.65 9.81
CA PHE A 306 -23.90 3.54 10.72
C PHE A 306 -24.32 2.17 10.13
N ALA A 307 -25.44 2.14 9.41
CA ALA A 307 -25.97 0.93 8.79
C ALA A 307 -25.03 0.30 7.74
N HIS A 308 -24.18 1.09 7.09
CA HIS A 308 -23.24 0.61 6.07
C HIS A 308 -21.79 0.50 6.57
N LYS A 309 -21.49 0.84 7.84
CA LYS A 309 -20.11 0.86 8.34
C LYS A 309 -19.46 -0.52 8.36
N ASP A 310 -20.19 -1.55 8.74
CA ASP A 310 -19.65 -2.92 8.79
C ASP A 310 -19.23 -3.41 7.40
N ASP A 311 -20.08 -3.22 6.40
CA ASP A 311 -19.77 -3.54 5.01
C ASP A 311 -18.62 -2.69 4.46
N PHE A 312 -18.60 -1.40 4.79
CA PHE A 312 -17.54 -0.49 4.40
C PHE A 312 -16.16 -0.94 4.89
N TYR A 313 -16.01 -1.24 6.18
CA TYR A 313 -14.73 -1.72 6.71
C TYR A 313 -14.41 -3.15 6.27
N SER A 314 -15.42 -4.02 6.08
CA SER A 314 -15.23 -5.35 5.50
C SER A 314 -14.64 -5.27 4.08
N MET A 315 -15.15 -4.37 3.24
CA MET A 315 -14.63 -4.17 1.88
C MET A 315 -13.21 -3.57 1.89
N ILE A 316 -12.89 -2.65 2.81
CA ILE A 316 -11.51 -2.16 2.99
C ILE A 316 -10.57 -3.33 3.36
N CYS A 317 -10.98 -4.16 4.32
CA CYS A 317 -10.21 -5.31 4.78
C CYS A 317 -9.89 -6.27 3.65
N LEU A 318 -10.89 -6.66 2.86
CA LEU A 318 -10.73 -7.58 1.74
C LEU A 318 -9.93 -6.95 0.59
N SER A 319 -10.07 -5.65 0.36
CA SER A 319 -9.26 -4.92 -0.63
C SER A 319 -7.78 -4.91 -0.25
N LEU A 320 -7.47 -4.66 1.03
CA LEU A 320 -6.11 -4.75 1.56
C LEU A 320 -5.56 -6.18 1.48
N PHE A 321 -6.34 -7.18 1.90
CA PHE A 321 -5.96 -8.58 1.82
C PHE A 321 -5.61 -9.02 0.39
N ASN A 322 -6.43 -8.63 -0.59
CA ASN A 322 -6.21 -8.98 -1.99
C ASN A 322 -5.01 -8.26 -2.60
N ILE A 323 -4.82 -6.97 -2.30
CA ILE A 323 -3.68 -6.22 -2.83
C ILE A 323 -2.35 -6.59 -2.14
N HIS A 324 -2.42 -7.23 -0.95
CA HIS A 324 -1.24 -7.62 -0.19
C HIS A 324 -0.31 -8.59 -0.93
N VAL A 325 -0.80 -9.29 -1.96
CA VAL A 325 0.06 -10.14 -2.81
C VAL A 325 1.18 -9.36 -3.50
N LEU A 326 1.02 -8.05 -3.68
CA LEU A 326 2.03 -7.18 -4.30
C LEU A 326 3.15 -6.78 -3.33
N THR A 327 2.98 -7.05 -2.03
CA THR A 327 3.95 -6.64 -1.01
C THR A 327 5.23 -7.47 -1.02
N GLU A 328 5.24 -8.66 -1.63
CA GLU A 328 6.44 -9.48 -1.81
C GLU A 328 7.57 -8.72 -2.52
N LYS A 329 7.20 -7.92 -3.52
CA LYS A 329 8.16 -7.19 -4.36
C LYS A 329 8.43 -5.77 -3.87
N ILE A 330 7.45 -5.15 -3.20
CA ILE A 330 7.47 -3.73 -2.83
C ILE A 330 7.87 -3.53 -1.37
N GLY A 331 7.55 -4.50 -0.52
CA GLY A 331 7.51 -4.35 0.93
C GLY A 331 6.35 -3.47 1.41
N THR A 332 6.05 -3.55 2.71
CA THR A 332 5.16 -2.60 3.39
C THR A 332 5.94 -1.60 4.26
N ALA A 333 7.20 -1.91 4.55
CA ALA A 333 8.07 -1.08 5.37
C ALA A 333 8.32 0.28 4.71
N GLY A 334 8.10 1.36 5.46
CA GLY A 334 8.29 2.72 4.96
C GLY A 334 7.16 3.24 4.07
N PHE A 335 5.99 2.59 4.06
CA PHE A 335 4.79 3.11 3.39
C PHE A 335 3.69 3.53 4.38
N PRO A 336 3.75 4.76 4.94
CA PRO A 336 2.82 5.22 5.99
C PRO A 336 1.35 5.15 5.60
N SER A 337 1.02 5.31 4.32
CA SER A 337 -0.35 5.22 3.82
C SER A 337 -0.93 3.82 4.00
N TYR A 338 -0.14 2.77 3.85
CA TYR A 338 -0.60 1.39 4.10
C TYR A 338 -0.91 1.18 5.58
N HIS A 339 0.02 1.55 6.46
CA HIS A 339 -0.17 1.44 7.90
C HIS A 339 -1.37 2.27 8.39
N TYR A 340 -1.57 3.48 7.87
CA TYR A 340 -2.74 4.30 8.19
C TYR A 340 -4.06 3.58 7.87
N VAL A 341 -4.20 2.99 6.68
CA VAL A 341 -5.44 2.27 6.32
C VAL A 341 -5.63 1.05 7.21
N TYR A 342 -4.55 0.29 7.43
CA TYR A 342 -4.59 -0.92 8.25
C TYR A 342 -4.91 -0.63 9.72
N ASP A 343 -4.30 0.40 10.31
CA ASP A 343 -4.54 0.77 11.70
C ASP A 343 -5.93 1.40 11.90
N ASN A 344 -6.44 2.18 10.94
CA ASN A 344 -7.84 2.65 10.96
C ASN A 344 -8.83 1.48 10.91
N LEU A 345 -8.55 0.48 10.07
CA LEU A 345 -9.36 -0.73 9.97
C LEU A 345 -9.38 -1.51 11.29
N ILE A 346 -8.21 -1.74 11.88
CA ILE A 346 -8.07 -2.42 13.17
C ILE A 346 -8.79 -1.62 14.25
N THR A 347 -8.60 -0.30 14.31
CA THR A 347 -9.27 0.59 15.27
C THR A 347 -10.78 0.51 15.16
N TYR A 348 -11.35 0.42 13.95
CA TYR A 348 -12.78 0.23 13.78
C TYR A 348 -13.26 -1.07 14.42
N PHE A 349 -12.62 -2.20 14.10
CA PHE A 349 -13.01 -3.47 14.69
C PHE A 349 -12.83 -3.45 16.20
N ILE A 350 -11.75 -2.88 16.71
CA ILE A 350 -11.52 -2.66 18.14
C ILE A 350 -12.68 -1.91 18.81
N VAL A 351 -13.13 -0.80 18.22
CA VAL A 351 -14.20 0.05 18.79
C VAL A 351 -15.58 -0.58 18.64
N LEU A 352 -15.82 -1.34 17.56
CA LEU A 352 -17.07 -2.06 17.32
C LEU A 352 -17.36 -3.06 18.45
N ASP A 353 -16.30 -3.66 19.01
CA ASP A 353 -16.34 -4.62 20.10
C ASP A 353 -17.36 -5.76 19.86
N ASP A 354 -17.33 -6.38 18.68
CA ASP A 354 -18.27 -7.41 18.21
C ASP A 354 -17.57 -8.46 17.32
N LEU A 355 -16.99 -9.48 17.97
CA LEU A 355 -16.22 -10.56 17.32
C LEU A 355 -17.02 -11.32 16.23
N PRO A 356 -18.30 -11.69 16.43
CA PRO A 356 -19.14 -12.30 15.38
C PRO A 356 -19.16 -11.57 14.04
N LYS A 357 -19.03 -10.24 14.01
CA LYS A 357 -19.01 -9.46 12.77
C LYS A 357 -17.69 -9.60 11.99
N ILE A 358 -16.63 -10.08 12.63
CA ILE A 358 -15.31 -10.31 12.02
C ILE A 358 -15.26 -11.71 11.39
N THR A 359 -15.98 -12.69 11.93
CA THR A 359 -16.01 -14.08 11.47
C THR A 359 -16.27 -14.23 9.95
N PRO A 360 -17.24 -13.53 9.32
CA PRO A 360 -17.46 -13.62 7.88
C PRO A 360 -16.26 -13.17 7.05
N ILE A 361 -15.51 -12.18 7.54
CA ILE A 361 -14.30 -11.66 6.88
C ILE A 361 -13.20 -12.72 6.92
N LEU A 362 -12.98 -13.32 8.09
CA LEU A 362 -11.99 -14.39 8.28
C LEU A 362 -12.32 -15.61 7.41
N ASN A 363 -13.60 -15.99 7.35
CA ASN A 363 -14.07 -17.08 6.50
C ASN A 363 -13.84 -16.79 5.01
N ARG A 364 -14.09 -15.55 4.56
CA ARG A 364 -13.82 -15.16 3.18
C ARG A 364 -12.32 -15.18 2.87
N MET A 365 -11.46 -14.68 3.76
CA MET A 365 -10.00 -14.77 3.59
C MET A 365 -9.53 -16.22 3.51
N ARG A 366 -9.99 -17.08 4.43
CA ARG A 366 -9.66 -18.52 4.45
C ARG A 366 -10.07 -19.23 3.15
N GLY A 367 -11.24 -18.89 2.61
CA GLY A 367 -11.76 -19.43 1.36
C GLY A 367 -10.94 -19.03 0.11
N ASP A 368 -10.16 -17.94 0.19
CA ASP A 368 -9.46 -17.34 -0.95
C ASP A 368 -8.07 -17.98 -1.22
N ASN A 369 -7.93 -19.28 -0.93
CA ASN A 369 -6.72 -20.10 -1.11
C ASN A 369 -5.44 -19.52 -0.47
N ILE A 370 -5.53 -19.00 0.76
CA ILE A 370 -4.37 -18.52 1.55
C ILE A 370 -3.22 -19.54 1.62
N LYS A 371 -3.53 -20.83 1.50
CA LYS A 371 -2.53 -21.91 1.54
C LYS A 371 -1.53 -21.86 0.39
N ASN A 372 -1.94 -21.32 -0.76
CA ASN A 372 -1.14 -21.27 -1.98
C ASN A 372 -0.51 -19.88 -2.20
N ASN A 373 -0.77 -18.91 -1.32
CA ASN A 373 -0.25 -17.56 -1.43
C ASN A 373 0.34 -17.09 -0.09
N PRO A 374 1.68 -17.16 0.08
CA PRO A 374 2.35 -16.87 1.35
C PRO A 374 2.09 -15.45 1.86
N ASN A 375 2.01 -14.45 0.98
CA ASN A 375 1.72 -13.07 1.39
C ASN A 375 0.31 -12.93 1.95
N LYS A 376 -0.71 -13.51 1.30
CA LYS A 376 -2.07 -13.53 1.84
C LYS A 376 -2.14 -14.25 3.18
N LEU A 377 -1.36 -15.32 3.35
CA LEU A 377 -1.24 -16.03 4.62
C LEU A 377 -0.65 -15.13 5.71
N ILE A 378 0.42 -14.38 5.43
CA ILE A 378 1.01 -13.41 6.36
C ILE A 378 -0.01 -12.34 6.76
N PHE A 379 -0.72 -11.75 5.80
CA PHE A 379 -1.79 -10.78 6.10
C PHE A 379 -2.85 -11.39 7.03
N TYR A 380 -3.31 -12.61 6.71
CA TYR A 380 -4.31 -13.32 7.49
C TYR A 380 -3.84 -13.58 8.93
N ILE A 381 -2.61 -14.10 9.11
CA ILE A 381 -2.05 -14.37 10.44
C ILE A 381 -1.87 -13.07 11.23
N ASN A 382 -1.32 -12.02 10.63
CA ASN A 382 -1.09 -10.75 11.30
C ASN A 382 -2.42 -10.06 11.69
N PHE A 383 -3.42 -10.11 10.81
CA PHE A 383 -4.77 -9.62 11.11
C PHE A 383 -5.40 -10.42 12.26
N LEU A 384 -5.35 -11.75 12.19
CA LEU A 384 -5.86 -12.63 13.25
C LEU A 384 -5.14 -12.39 14.59
N ASN A 385 -3.82 -12.19 14.57
CA ASN A 385 -3.03 -11.90 15.78
C ASN A 385 -3.45 -10.58 16.43
N LYS A 386 -3.63 -9.50 15.64
CA LYS A 386 -4.13 -8.22 16.16
C LYS A 386 -5.55 -8.35 16.75
N ILE A 387 -6.44 -9.07 16.07
CA ILE A 387 -7.80 -9.32 16.56
C ILE A 387 -7.77 -10.12 17.86
N THR A 388 -7.09 -11.26 17.91
CA THR A 388 -7.00 -12.12 19.11
C THR A 388 -6.37 -11.39 20.29
N SER A 389 -5.32 -10.58 20.05
CA SER A 389 -4.66 -9.79 21.10
C SER A 389 -5.61 -8.78 21.73
N TYR A 390 -6.40 -8.07 20.93
CA TYR A 390 -7.34 -7.07 21.44
C TYR A 390 -8.60 -7.67 22.06
N TYR A 391 -9.16 -8.68 21.40
CA TYR A 391 -10.39 -9.35 21.81
C TYR A 391 -10.16 -10.49 22.81
N SER A 392 -8.99 -10.56 23.46
CA SER A 392 -8.57 -11.70 24.29
C SER A 392 -9.65 -12.18 25.26
N TRP A 393 -10.41 -11.26 25.88
CA TRP A 393 -11.50 -11.54 26.82
C TRP A 393 -12.82 -12.04 26.18
N ARG A 394 -13.02 -11.82 24.88
CA ARG A 394 -14.19 -12.29 24.11
C ARG A 394 -13.89 -13.48 23.21
N VAL A 395 -12.61 -13.80 23.00
CA VAL A 395 -12.24 -15.00 22.26
C VAL A 395 -12.80 -16.20 23.04
N HIS A 396 -13.50 -17.07 22.32
CA HIS A 396 -14.03 -18.32 22.87
C HIS A 396 -13.31 -19.50 22.22
N LEU A 397 -13.30 -20.65 22.89
CA LEU A 397 -12.62 -21.84 22.39
C LEU A 397 -13.01 -22.21 20.93
N PRO A 398 -14.29 -22.13 20.50
CA PRO A 398 -14.64 -22.41 19.10
C PRO A 398 -13.90 -21.53 18.09
N PHE A 399 -13.69 -20.25 18.40
CA PHE A 399 -12.94 -19.34 17.54
C PHE A 399 -11.47 -19.78 17.38
N ILE A 400 -10.83 -20.18 18.48
CA ILE A 400 -9.45 -20.68 18.47
C ILE A 400 -9.36 -21.95 17.63
N LEU A 401 -10.26 -22.90 17.85
CA LEU A 401 -10.27 -24.18 17.12
C LEU A 401 -10.57 -24.00 15.63
N GLU A 402 -11.40 -23.03 15.27
CA GLU A 402 -11.81 -22.80 13.88
C GLU A 402 -10.75 -22.06 13.05
N PHE A 403 -10.11 -21.02 13.63
CA PHE A 403 -9.24 -20.10 12.90
C PHE A 403 -7.76 -20.20 13.24
N ILE A 404 -7.40 -20.48 14.50
CA ILE A 404 -6.01 -20.49 14.97
C ILE A 404 -5.40 -21.88 14.86
N GLU A 405 -6.07 -22.90 15.41
CA GLU A 405 -5.55 -24.28 15.46
C GLU A 405 -5.12 -24.81 14.07
N PRO A 406 -5.85 -24.57 12.96
CA PRO A 406 -5.44 -25.05 11.64
C PRO A 406 -4.09 -24.50 11.16
N LEU A 407 -3.68 -23.31 11.64
CA LEU A 407 -2.40 -22.70 11.29
C LEU A 407 -1.23 -23.37 12.01
N LEU A 408 -1.46 -23.93 13.21
CA LEU A 408 -0.45 -24.67 13.96
C LEU A 408 -0.13 -26.04 13.33
N HIS A 409 -0.99 -26.53 12.44
CA HIS A 409 -0.80 -27.77 11.69
C HIS A 409 -0.36 -27.52 10.24
N PHE A 410 0.07 -26.30 9.92
CA PHE A 410 0.40 -25.91 8.55
C PHE A 410 1.80 -26.41 8.16
N ASN A 411 1.97 -26.95 6.94
CA ASN A 411 3.23 -27.58 6.55
C ASN A 411 4.43 -26.62 6.58
N SER A 412 4.28 -25.36 6.12
CA SER A 412 5.38 -24.40 6.17
C SER A 412 5.80 -24.04 7.61
N PHE A 413 4.87 -24.17 8.57
CA PHE A 413 5.17 -24.02 9.99
C PHE A 413 5.96 -25.21 10.54
N LEU A 414 5.57 -26.44 10.19
CA LEU A 414 6.16 -27.66 10.73
C LEU A 414 7.49 -28.05 10.04
N GLU A 415 7.59 -27.86 8.73
CA GLU A 415 8.66 -28.42 7.90
C GLU A 415 9.52 -27.37 7.20
N GLY A 416 9.13 -26.09 7.18
CA GLY A 416 9.85 -25.03 6.46
C GLY A 416 11.31 -24.88 6.90
N GLY A 417 12.13 -24.26 6.06
CA GLY A 417 13.54 -23.98 6.35
C GLY A 417 13.76 -22.69 7.12
N MET A 418 15.02 -22.32 7.35
CA MET A 418 15.45 -20.98 7.79
C MET A 418 16.23 -20.26 6.68
N THR A 419 15.98 -20.63 5.42
CA THR A 419 16.72 -20.15 4.24
C THR A 419 15.94 -19.13 3.42
N ASP A 420 14.61 -19.26 3.36
CA ASP A 420 13.73 -18.32 2.67
C ASP A 420 13.19 -17.28 3.67
N PRO A 421 13.47 -15.97 3.46
CA PRO A 421 12.93 -14.90 4.30
C PRO A 421 11.41 -14.96 4.50
N LEU A 422 10.67 -15.37 3.47
CA LEU A 422 9.20 -15.41 3.50
C LEU A 422 8.69 -16.58 4.36
N GLU A 423 9.34 -17.74 4.29
CA GLU A 423 9.03 -18.87 5.18
C GLU A 423 9.35 -18.54 6.64
N ILE A 424 10.44 -17.81 6.89
CA ILE A 424 10.79 -17.33 8.23
C ILE A 424 9.70 -16.40 8.76
N GLU A 425 9.27 -15.42 7.97
CA GLU A 425 8.22 -14.47 8.38
C GLU A 425 6.90 -15.20 8.71
N ILE A 426 6.46 -16.14 7.86
CA ILE A 426 5.26 -16.94 8.13
C ILE A 426 5.37 -17.67 9.46
N LYS A 427 6.50 -18.33 9.73
CA LYS A 427 6.71 -19.07 10.97
C LYS A 427 6.70 -18.17 12.18
N GLU A 428 7.40 -17.04 12.13
CA GLU A 428 7.45 -16.08 13.24
C GLU A 428 6.06 -15.48 13.50
N SER A 429 5.29 -15.17 12.45
CA SER A 429 3.90 -14.74 12.57
C SER A 429 3.02 -15.82 13.23
N ILE A 430 3.16 -17.10 12.86
CA ILE A 430 2.39 -18.20 13.47
C ILE A 430 2.80 -18.41 14.93
N HIS A 431 4.09 -18.36 15.25
CA HIS A 431 4.56 -18.44 16.64
C HIS A 431 4.01 -17.30 17.49
N THR A 432 3.99 -16.08 16.94
CA THR A 432 3.41 -14.92 17.62
C THR A 432 1.93 -15.13 17.89
N LEU A 433 1.16 -15.60 16.90
CA LEU A 433 -0.26 -15.92 17.06
C LEU A 433 -0.50 -17.02 18.11
N ALA A 434 0.34 -18.06 18.11
CA ALA A 434 0.25 -19.16 19.06
C ALA A 434 0.50 -18.68 20.49
N ILE A 435 1.54 -17.86 20.70
CA ILE A 435 1.81 -17.23 22.00
C ILE A 435 0.59 -16.41 22.42
N THR A 436 0.12 -15.48 21.59
CA THR A 436 -1.03 -14.62 21.90
C THR A 436 -2.26 -15.41 22.32
N SER A 437 -2.50 -16.56 21.69
CA SER A 437 -3.65 -17.43 22.00
C SER A 437 -3.47 -18.22 23.30
N LEU A 438 -2.25 -18.68 23.57
CA LEU A 438 -1.90 -19.41 24.79
C LEU A 438 -1.72 -18.50 26.02
N THR A 439 -1.59 -17.19 25.83
CA THR A 439 -1.48 -16.19 26.89
C THR A 439 -2.75 -15.40 27.14
N ILE A 440 -3.89 -15.81 26.58
CA ILE A 440 -5.20 -15.25 26.94
C ILE A 440 -5.43 -15.46 28.44
N ASP A 441 -5.87 -14.43 29.16
CA ASP A 441 -6.09 -14.52 30.59
C ASP A 441 -7.10 -15.66 30.91
N PRO A 442 -6.68 -16.69 31.68
CA PRO A 442 -7.51 -17.85 31.97
C PRO A 442 -8.74 -17.51 32.81
N SER A 443 -8.78 -16.36 33.48
CA SER A 443 -9.94 -15.90 34.26
C SER A 443 -11.18 -15.65 33.40
N HIS A 444 -11.00 -15.39 32.09
CA HIS A 444 -12.10 -15.07 31.18
C HIS A 444 -12.94 -16.29 30.78
N SER A 445 -12.34 -17.48 30.70
CA SER A 445 -13.05 -18.70 30.31
C SER A 445 -12.35 -19.96 30.80
N SER A 446 -13.08 -20.78 31.58
CA SER A 446 -12.58 -22.08 32.05
C SER A 446 -12.28 -23.06 30.90
N GLN A 447 -13.02 -22.97 29.79
CA GLN A 447 -12.76 -23.79 28.60
C GLN A 447 -11.42 -23.44 27.95
N ILE A 448 -11.08 -22.15 27.91
CA ILE A 448 -9.79 -21.69 27.38
C ILE A 448 -8.66 -22.10 28.31
N ALA A 449 -8.82 -21.94 29.62
CA ALA A 449 -7.82 -22.37 30.59
C ALA A 449 -7.53 -23.89 30.49
N GLN A 450 -8.57 -24.71 30.37
CA GLN A 450 -8.42 -26.16 30.16
C GLN A 450 -7.72 -26.49 28.83
N TRP A 451 -8.08 -25.77 27.77
CA TRP A 451 -7.40 -25.91 26.47
C TRP A 451 -5.92 -25.52 26.55
N GLN A 452 -5.59 -24.40 27.22
CA GLN A 452 -4.21 -23.94 27.44
C GLN A 452 -3.38 -24.99 28.19
N VAL A 453 -3.88 -25.51 29.32
CA VAL A 453 -3.24 -26.58 30.09
C VAL A 453 -2.93 -27.79 29.20
N SER A 454 -3.89 -28.19 28.35
CA SER A 454 -3.72 -29.34 27.45
C SER A 454 -2.70 -29.10 26.32
N ARG A 455 -2.39 -27.84 25.99
CA ARG A 455 -1.64 -27.48 24.78
C ARG A 455 -0.24 -26.92 25.06
N ILE A 456 -0.02 -26.21 26.18
CA ILE A 456 1.24 -25.51 26.47
C ILE A 456 2.45 -26.45 26.42
N ILE A 457 2.41 -27.59 27.14
CA ILE A 457 3.54 -28.54 27.15
C ILE A 457 3.82 -29.08 25.75
N ASN A 458 2.76 -29.46 25.01
CA ASN A 458 2.88 -29.97 23.65
C ASN A 458 3.50 -28.93 22.69
N TYR A 459 3.12 -27.66 22.84
CA TYR A 459 3.65 -26.57 22.05
C TYR A 459 5.10 -26.23 22.40
N LEU A 460 5.47 -26.23 23.68
CA LEU A 460 6.86 -26.08 24.12
C LEU A 460 7.75 -27.19 23.57
N LYS A 461 7.28 -28.43 23.61
CA LYS A 461 7.98 -29.59 23.02
C LYS A 461 8.21 -29.41 21.53
N MET A 462 7.17 -29.05 20.78
CA MET A 462 7.27 -28.76 19.35
C MET A 462 8.27 -27.64 19.06
N SER A 463 8.25 -26.57 19.85
CA SER A 463 9.17 -25.43 19.69
C SER A 463 10.63 -25.84 19.95
N MET A 464 10.88 -26.67 20.97
CA MET A 464 12.21 -27.26 21.21
C MET A 464 12.65 -28.17 20.06
N ASP A 465 11.75 -28.99 19.51
CA ASP A 465 12.03 -29.87 18.38
C ASP A 465 12.39 -29.07 17.12
N GLN A 466 11.64 -28.02 16.82
CA GLN A 466 11.93 -27.10 15.72
C GLN A 466 13.27 -26.37 15.90
N TYR A 467 13.59 -25.92 17.11
CA TYR A 467 14.90 -25.32 17.41
C TYR A 467 16.05 -26.32 17.24
N ILE A 468 15.90 -27.55 17.74
CA ILE A 468 16.88 -28.62 17.58
C ILE A 468 17.05 -29.00 16.10
N ALA A 469 15.98 -28.90 15.29
CA ALA A 469 16.00 -29.12 13.86
C ALA A 469 16.47 -27.89 13.03
N GLU A 470 16.85 -26.77 13.66
CA GLU A 470 17.29 -25.52 12.97
C GLU A 470 16.17 -24.87 12.14
N ARG A 471 14.92 -25.10 12.55
CA ARG A 471 13.72 -24.51 11.94
C ARG A 471 13.16 -23.32 12.71
N LEU A 472 13.75 -23.02 13.88
CA LEU A 472 13.41 -21.93 14.78
C LEU A 472 14.70 -21.26 15.26
N SER A 473 14.71 -19.92 15.36
CA SER A 473 15.87 -19.16 15.81
C SER A 473 15.99 -19.15 17.35
N ALA A 474 17.21 -18.95 17.86
CA ALA A 474 17.46 -18.86 19.30
C ALA A 474 16.70 -17.71 20.00
N PRO A 475 16.59 -16.50 19.43
CA PRO A 475 15.76 -15.45 20.01
C PRO A 475 14.27 -15.84 20.10
N GLN A 476 13.73 -16.49 19.07
CA GLN A 476 12.32 -16.86 19.04
C GLN A 476 11.95 -17.90 20.09
N ILE A 477 12.77 -18.95 20.29
CA ILE A 477 12.50 -19.94 21.36
C ILE A 477 12.54 -19.28 22.76
N LEU A 478 13.42 -18.30 22.99
CA LEU A 478 13.46 -17.57 24.24
C LEU A 478 12.20 -16.71 24.44
N ILE A 479 11.70 -16.04 23.39
CA ILE A 479 10.44 -15.29 23.45
C ILE A 479 9.27 -16.21 23.80
N ILE A 480 9.21 -17.40 23.18
CA ILE A 480 8.18 -18.41 23.46
C ILE A 480 8.23 -18.82 24.94
N PHE A 481 9.40 -19.19 25.44
CA PHE A 481 9.54 -19.63 26.84
C PHE A 481 9.26 -18.51 27.83
N ASN A 482 9.75 -17.29 27.59
CA ASN A 482 9.45 -16.13 28.44
C ASN A 482 7.95 -15.86 28.53
N SER A 483 7.26 -15.83 27.38
CA SER A 483 5.83 -15.49 27.31
C SER A 483 4.95 -16.57 27.94
N LEU A 484 5.24 -17.85 27.65
CA LEU A 484 4.44 -18.96 28.17
C LEU A 484 4.73 -19.27 29.63
N SER A 485 5.96 -19.04 30.11
CA SER A 485 6.29 -19.31 31.51
C SER A 485 5.55 -18.40 32.48
N MET A 486 5.28 -17.15 32.07
CA MET A 486 4.45 -16.21 32.83
C MET A 486 3.01 -16.72 33.06
N GLN A 487 2.52 -17.66 32.26
CA GLN A 487 1.17 -18.21 32.38
C GLN A 487 1.06 -19.33 33.42
N PHE A 488 2.18 -19.98 33.81
CA PHE A 488 2.14 -21.11 34.74
C PHE A 488 1.53 -20.77 36.12
N PRO A 489 1.84 -19.62 36.76
CA PRO A 489 1.18 -19.24 38.02
C PRO A 489 -0.32 -19.06 37.87
N LEU A 490 -0.77 -18.49 36.75
CA LEU A 490 -2.19 -18.23 36.46
C LEU A 490 -2.98 -19.52 36.22
N LEU A 491 -2.33 -20.53 35.63
CA LEU A 491 -2.93 -21.84 35.33
C LEU A 491 -2.83 -22.86 36.46
N HIS A 492 -2.13 -22.52 37.56
CA HIS A 492 -1.91 -23.43 38.68
C HIS A 492 -3.21 -23.95 39.32
N SER A 493 -4.29 -23.17 39.27
CA SER A 493 -5.61 -23.59 39.77
C SER A 493 -6.24 -24.72 38.94
N TYR A 494 -5.85 -24.86 37.66
CA TYR A 494 -6.38 -25.86 36.75
C TYR A 494 -5.49 -27.11 36.68
N ASP A 495 -4.16 -26.93 36.72
CA ASP A 495 -3.20 -28.02 36.82
C ASP A 495 -1.98 -27.62 37.66
N LYS A 496 -1.85 -28.27 38.83
CA LYS A 496 -0.76 -28.03 39.78
C LYS A 496 0.58 -28.59 39.31
N HIS A 497 0.57 -29.54 38.38
CA HIS A 497 1.76 -30.24 37.90
C HIS A 497 2.32 -29.65 36.61
N LEU A 498 1.59 -28.77 35.93
CA LEU A 498 1.95 -28.17 34.65
C LEU A 498 3.39 -27.61 34.62
N LEU A 499 3.78 -26.81 35.61
CA LEU A 499 5.13 -26.24 35.70
C LEU A 499 6.20 -27.32 35.89
N ARG A 500 5.95 -28.29 36.78
CA ARG A 500 6.87 -29.39 37.07
C ARG A 500 7.10 -30.24 35.83
N ASP A 501 6.03 -30.58 35.14
CA ASP A 501 6.07 -31.45 33.97
C ASP A 501 6.75 -30.72 32.79
N SER A 502 6.53 -29.41 32.65
CA SER A 502 7.24 -28.55 31.69
C SER A 502 8.76 -28.45 31.96
N LEU A 503 9.16 -28.25 33.23
CA LEU A 503 10.57 -28.23 33.63
C LEU A 503 11.24 -29.59 33.35
N HIS A 504 10.53 -30.68 33.66
CA HIS A 504 11.03 -32.03 33.42
C HIS A 504 11.23 -32.34 31.94
N GLU A 505 10.27 -31.99 31.08
CA GLU A 505 10.40 -32.18 29.63
C GLU A 505 11.56 -31.36 29.06
N THR A 506 11.71 -30.11 29.51
CA THR A 506 12.82 -29.23 29.11
C THR A 506 14.17 -29.83 29.52
N TYR A 507 14.27 -30.34 30.76
CA TYR A 507 15.46 -31.03 31.26
C TYR A 507 15.82 -32.27 30.43
N ILE A 508 14.85 -33.14 30.14
CA ILE A 508 15.05 -34.32 29.29
C ILE A 508 15.58 -33.91 27.90
N ARG A 509 15.03 -32.83 27.33
CA ARG A 509 15.45 -32.36 26.01
C ARG A 509 16.87 -31.79 26.02
N ILE A 510 17.28 -31.08 27.08
CA ILE A 510 18.65 -30.62 27.27
C ILE A 510 19.62 -31.81 27.28
N LEU A 511 19.33 -32.85 28.06
CA LEU A 511 20.18 -34.04 28.15
C LEU A 511 20.38 -34.71 26.78
N ASN A 512 19.28 -34.87 26.04
CA ASN A 512 19.26 -35.55 24.74
C ASN A 512 19.86 -34.73 23.58
N THR A 513 20.11 -33.44 23.77
CA THR A 513 20.65 -32.58 22.71
C THR A 513 22.17 -32.75 22.59
N ARG A 514 22.68 -33.10 21.40
CA ARG A 514 24.13 -33.33 21.21
C ARG A 514 24.93 -32.04 21.02
N LYS A 515 24.36 -31.04 20.33
CA LYS A 515 25.04 -29.78 20.00
C LYS A 515 25.12 -28.85 21.23
N LEU A 516 26.33 -28.44 21.61
CA LEU A 516 26.57 -27.60 22.80
C LEU A 516 25.88 -26.23 22.71
N GLU A 517 25.92 -25.58 21.55
CA GLU A 517 25.29 -24.26 21.35
C GLU A 517 23.79 -24.30 21.62
N LYS A 518 23.11 -25.35 21.13
CA LYS A 518 21.67 -25.56 21.36
C LYS A 518 21.37 -25.89 22.82
N LYS A 519 22.22 -26.69 23.45
CA LYS A 519 22.14 -26.96 24.89
C LYS A 519 22.18 -25.67 25.70
N LYS A 520 23.06 -24.70 25.34
CA LYS A 520 23.13 -23.42 26.06
C LYS A 520 21.81 -22.65 25.99
N VAL A 521 21.20 -22.53 24.82
CA VAL A 521 19.91 -21.81 24.67
C VAL A 521 18.78 -22.54 25.41
N LEU A 522 18.73 -23.87 25.36
CA LEU A 522 17.75 -24.62 26.14
C LEU A 522 17.97 -24.48 27.67
N MET A 523 19.22 -24.31 28.12
CA MET A 523 19.50 -23.96 29.52
C MET A 523 19.01 -22.55 29.85
N GLU A 524 19.16 -21.57 28.95
CA GLU A 524 18.56 -20.24 29.11
C GLU A 524 17.02 -20.34 29.26
N CYS A 525 16.37 -21.17 28.44
CA CYS A 525 14.93 -21.47 28.55
C CYS A 525 14.55 -22.11 29.91
N LEU A 526 15.38 -23.00 30.45
CA LEU A 526 15.16 -23.63 31.75
C LEU A 526 15.27 -22.61 32.90
N ILE A 527 16.26 -21.70 32.84
CA ILE A 527 16.43 -20.64 33.84
C ILE A 527 15.19 -19.74 33.90
N VAL A 528 14.63 -19.38 32.74
CA VAL A 528 13.40 -18.58 32.63
C VAL A 528 12.21 -19.25 33.32
N GLN A 529 12.06 -20.57 33.18
CA GLN A 529 10.95 -21.30 33.80
C GLN A 529 11.07 -21.39 35.32
N ILE A 530 12.29 -21.51 35.85
CA ILE A 530 12.55 -21.69 37.28
C ILE A 530 12.09 -20.49 38.11
N LEU A 531 12.10 -19.28 37.53
CA LEU A 531 11.63 -18.06 38.17
C LEU A 531 10.19 -18.19 38.73
N PHE A 532 9.36 -19.04 38.12
CA PHE A 532 7.95 -19.21 38.47
C PHE A 532 7.68 -20.39 39.42
N VAL A 533 8.73 -21.03 39.98
CA VAL A 533 8.57 -22.12 40.95
C VAL A 533 8.25 -21.53 42.33
N ASN A 534 7.01 -21.73 42.77
CA ASN A 534 6.51 -21.18 44.04
C ASN A 534 7.00 -21.94 45.29
N ASP A 535 7.35 -23.22 45.17
CA ASP A 535 7.82 -24.03 46.31
C ASP A 535 9.34 -23.85 46.51
N PRO A 536 9.79 -23.31 47.66
CA PRO A 536 11.21 -23.05 47.92
C PRO A 536 12.10 -24.30 47.90
N HIS A 537 11.58 -25.46 48.31
CA HIS A 537 12.35 -26.72 48.31
C HIS A 537 12.54 -27.26 46.89
N HIS A 538 11.50 -27.15 46.06
CA HIS A 538 11.60 -27.48 44.65
C HIS A 538 12.48 -26.49 43.88
N LEU A 539 12.43 -25.20 44.23
CA LEU A 539 13.29 -24.16 43.66
C LEU A 539 14.78 -24.50 43.85
N ILE A 540 15.22 -24.80 45.08
CA ILE A 540 16.62 -25.16 45.36
C ILE A 540 17.05 -26.42 44.58
N THR A 541 16.15 -27.39 44.46
CA THR A 541 16.43 -28.63 43.70
C THR A 541 16.70 -28.31 42.22
N TRP A 542 15.87 -27.47 41.62
CA TRP A 542 16.05 -27.04 40.23
C TRP A 542 17.27 -26.13 40.04
N LEU A 543 17.58 -25.27 41.00
CA LEU A 543 18.80 -24.46 41.00
C LEU A 543 20.06 -25.34 41.02
N ASN A 544 20.09 -26.38 41.84
CA ASN A 544 21.18 -27.37 41.83
C ASN A 544 21.30 -28.08 40.47
N ILE A 545 20.17 -28.51 39.88
CA ILE A 545 20.16 -29.15 38.55
C ILE A 545 20.70 -28.18 37.48
N CYS A 546 20.26 -26.92 37.49
CA CYS A 546 20.77 -25.89 36.58
C CYS A 546 22.26 -25.65 36.77
N PHE A 547 22.74 -25.55 38.01
CA PHE A 547 24.16 -25.38 38.31
C PHE A 547 25.00 -26.57 37.83
N HIS A 548 24.51 -27.81 37.99
CA HIS A 548 25.20 -28.99 37.46
C HIS A 548 25.23 -29.02 35.92
N LEU A 549 24.17 -28.56 35.27
CA LEU A 549 24.10 -28.45 33.81
C LEU A 549 25.01 -27.34 33.27
N ILE A 550 25.15 -26.24 34.01
CA ILE A 550 26.05 -25.14 33.69
C ILE A 550 27.47 -25.53 34.12
N SER A 551 28.28 -26.06 33.19
CA SER A 551 29.72 -26.24 33.45
C SER A 551 30.33 -24.93 33.97
N ALA A 552 31.20 -24.99 34.97
CA ALA A 552 31.80 -23.85 35.69
C ALA A 552 32.43 -22.72 34.83
N HIS A 553 32.58 -22.93 33.52
CA HIS A 553 33.20 -22.02 32.57
C HIS A 553 32.22 -21.19 31.73
N ASN A 554 30.91 -21.39 31.85
CA ASN A 554 29.91 -20.70 31.02
C ASN A 554 29.40 -19.41 31.70
N LYS A 555 30.29 -18.40 31.81
CA LYS A 555 30.05 -17.15 32.56
C LYS A 555 28.73 -16.44 32.21
N LYS A 556 28.30 -16.49 30.94
CA LYS A 556 27.05 -15.88 30.49
C LYS A 556 25.81 -16.49 31.14
N LEU A 557 25.73 -17.83 31.21
CA LEU A 557 24.60 -18.53 31.83
C LEU A 557 24.59 -18.33 33.36
N LEU A 558 25.78 -18.25 33.97
CA LEU A 558 25.91 -17.93 35.40
C LEU A 558 25.41 -16.52 35.71
N LEU A 559 25.73 -15.54 34.87
CA LEU A 559 25.20 -14.17 35.01
C LEU A 559 23.68 -14.14 34.88
N GLN A 560 23.10 -14.82 33.88
CA GLN A 560 21.64 -14.91 33.73
C GLN A 560 20.97 -15.63 34.91
N LEU A 561 21.59 -16.68 35.44
CA LEU A 561 21.10 -17.38 36.63
C LEU A 561 21.13 -16.46 37.85
N TRP A 562 22.19 -15.65 38.00
CA TRP A 562 22.27 -14.63 39.06
C TRP A 562 21.23 -13.53 38.89
N GLU A 563 21.06 -12.98 37.69
CA GLU A 563 20.05 -11.96 37.40
C GLU A 563 18.66 -12.48 37.79
N MET A 564 18.31 -13.71 37.40
CA MET A 564 17.07 -14.36 37.80
C MET A 564 16.93 -14.47 39.32
N ILE A 565 17.93 -14.99 40.03
CA ILE A 565 17.91 -15.14 41.50
C ILE A 565 17.80 -13.78 42.20
N SER A 566 18.56 -12.79 41.74
CA SER A 566 18.55 -11.43 42.31
C SER A 566 17.22 -10.70 42.09
N SER A 567 16.52 -11.03 41.00
CA SER A 567 15.17 -10.52 40.71
C SER A 567 14.08 -11.31 41.45
N SER A 568 14.36 -12.55 41.85
CA SER A 568 13.44 -13.33 42.67
C SER A 568 13.47 -12.80 44.10
N GLU A 569 12.33 -12.44 44.67
CA GLU A 569 12.22 -11.94 46.06
C GLU A 569 12.48 -13.05 47.11
N SER A 570 13.15 -14.15 46.73
CA SER A 570 13.39 -15.34 47.56
C SER A 570 14.73 -15.26 48.26
N SER A 571 14.71 -15.04 49.58
CA SER A 571 15.93 -15.06 50.43
C SER A 571 16.69 -16.38 50.35
N LEU A 572 15.97 -17.50 50.26
CA LEU A 572 16.56 -18.84 50.18
C LEU A 572 17.36 -19.07 48.89
N ALA A 573 16.93 -18.47 47.76
CA ALA A 573 17.67 -18.56 46.50
C ALA A 573 18.97 -17.74 46.53
N ILE A 574 18.93 -16.58 47.21
CA ILE A 574 20.11 -15.74 47.44
C ILE A 574 21.11 -16.46 48.35
N ASP A 575 20.64 -17.01 49.48
CA ASP A 575 21.48 -17.78 50.40
C ASP A 575 22.13 -18.98 49.71
N TRP A 576 21.37 -19.70 48.87
CA TRP A 576 21.90 -20.78 48.05
C TRP A 576 23.03 -20.31 47.13
N TRP A 577 22.89 -19.15 46.47
CA TRP A 577 23.92 -18.62 45.58
C TRP A 577 25.25 -18.37 46.30
N TYR A 578 25.19 -17.69 47.45
CA TYR A 578 26.37 -17.40 48.27
C TYR A 578 26.98 -18.67 48.90
N ALA A 579 26.16 -19.68 49.22
CA ALA A 579 26.63 -20.91 49.84
C ALA A 579 27.20 -21.95 48.85
N THR A 580 26.74 -21.96 47.59
CA THR A 580 27.08 -23.03 46.63
C THR A 580 27.86 -22.54 45.41
N VAL A 581 27.49 -21.39 44.84
CA VAL A 581 28.05 -20.90 43.57
C VAL A 581 29.33 -20.09 43.79
N ILE A 582 29.37 -19.20 44.79
CA ILE A 582 30.57 -18.40 45.09
C ILE A 582 31.75 -19.26 45.61
N PRO A 583 31.54 -20.23 46.51
CA PRO A 583 32.63 -21.11 46.98
C PRO A 583 33.20 -22.00 45.88
N SER A 584 32.36 -22.42 44.92
CA SER A 584 32.79 -23.27 43.80
C SER A 584 33.52 -22.49 42.70
N GLN A 585 33.34 -21.16 42.61
CA GLN A 585 34.15 -20.28 41.76
C GLN A 585 35.49 -19.89 42.40
N SER A 586 35.51 -19.71 43.73
CA SER A 586 36.72 -19.32 44.48
C SER A 586 37.68 -20.48 44.76
N SER A 587 37.20 -21.73 44.81
CA SER A 587 38.01 -22.95 45.01
C SER A 587 38.76 -23.46 43.76
N LYS A 588 38.75 -22.71 42.65
CA LYS A 588 39.42 -23.05 41.38
C LYS A 588 40.33 -21.92 40.84
N LEU A 589 40.62 -20.91 41.65
CA LEU A 589 41.81 -20.05 41.53
C LEU A 589 42.93 -20.71 42.34
#